data_AF-A0A662T3Y3-F1
#
_entry.id   AF-A0A662T3Y3-F1
#
_cell.length_a   1.000
_cell.length_b   1.000
_cell.length_c   1.000
_cell.angle_alpha   90.00
_cell.angle_beta   90.00
_cell.angle_gamma   90.00
#
_symmetry.space_group_name_H-M   'P 1'
#
loop_
_entity.id
_entity.type
_entity.pdbx_description
1 polymer ?
#
loop_
_entity_poly.entity_id
_entity_poly.type
_entity_poly.pdbx_seq_one_letter_code
_entity_poly.pdbx_strand_id
1 'polypeptide(L)'
;MVLNFVKNKERGVFKGKLFLINPKGGEILGYPAYKSVLDIKDDIDHIVIIILAKFVPRVLEECEEKGIKAITIISAGFSEIGDRT
;
A
#
# COMPACT_ATOMS: atom_id res chain seq x y z
N MET A 1 -10.17 3.97 4.72
CA MET A 1 -8.98 4.77 4.39
C MET A 1 -8.72 4.86 2.89
N VAL A 2 -8.75 3.75 2.13
CA VAL A 2 -8.61 3.74 0.64
C VAL A 2 -9.51 4.76 -0.07
N LEU A 3 -10.75 4.93 0.40
CA LEU A 3 -11.69 5.91 -0.14
C LEU A 3 -11.13 7.35 -0.19
N ASN A 4 -10.33 7.76 0.79
CA ASN A 4 -9.78 9.13 0.82
C ASN A 4 -8.73 9.33 -0.27
N PHE A 5 -7.89 8.32 -0.55
CA PHE A 5 -6.91 8.39 -1.62
C PHE A 5 -7.60 8.48 -2.99
N VAL A 6 -8.63 7.66 -3.21
CA VAL A 6 -9.43 7.71 -4.44
C VAL A 6 -10.14 9.05 -4.59
N LYS A 7 -10.84 9.53 -3.56
CA LYS A 7 -11.51 10.85 -3.60
C LYS A 7 -10.54 12.00 -3.84
N ASN A 8 -9.34 11.98 -3.23
CA ASN A 8 -8.36 13.03 -3.44
C ASN A 8 -7.77 13.01 -4.85
N LYS A 9 -7.65 11.82 -5.46
CA LYS A 9 -7.28 11.66 -6.87
C LYS A 9 -8.38 12.21 -7.79
N GLU A 10 -9.64 11.85 -7.56
CA GLU A 10 -10.80 12.31 -8.34
C GLU A 10 -10.99 13.83 -8.24
N ARG A 11 -10.79 14.42 -7.06
CA ARG A 11 -10.84 15.87 -6.83
C ARG A 11 -9.66 16.62 -7.44
N GLY A 12 -8.67 15.93 -8.00
CA GLY A 12 -7.46 16.53 -8.57
C GLY A 12 -6.48 17.12 -7.54
N VAL A 13 -6.70 16.89 -6.25
CA VAL A 13 -5.80 17.31 -5.17
C VAL A 13 -4.50 16.49 -5.22
N PHE A 14 -4.62 15.20 -5.51
CA PHE A 14 -3.47 14.33 -5.77
C PHE A 14 -3.30 14.13 -7.28
N LYS A 15 -2.15 14.57 -7.81
CA LYS A 15 -1.87 14.53 -9.26
C LYS A 15 -1.12 13.28 -9.71
N GLY A 16 -0.49 12.55 -8.80
CA GLY A 16 0.26 11.32 -9.10
C GLY A 16 -0.63 10.15 -9.55
N LYS A 17 -0.01 9.08 -10.06
CA LYS A 17 -0.73 7.82 -10.34
C LYS A 17 -1.11 7.15 -9.01
N LEU A 18 -2.27 6.50 -9.00
CA LEU A 18 -2.75 5.76 -7.83
C LEU A 18 -2.87 4.29 -8.22
N PHE A 19 -2.11 3.44 -7.54
CA PHE A 19 -2.16 1.99 -7.69
C PHE A 19 -2.71 1.38 -6.40
N LEU A 20 -3.72 0.52 -6.52
CA LEU A 20 -4.30 -0.17 -5.37
C LEU A 20 -3.77 -1.60 -5.29
N ILE A 21 -3.53 -2.08 -4.07
CA ILE A 21 -3.06 -3.44 -3.83
C ILE A 21 -4.05 -4.15 -2.92
N ASN A 22 -4.46 -5.35 -3.33
CA ASN A 22 -5.29 -6.27 -2.58
C ASN A 22 -4.88 -7.69 -2.97
N PRO A 23 -4.53 -8.59 -2.04
CA PRO A 23 -4.14 -9.96 -2.36
C PRO A 23 -5.16 -10.74 -3.22
N LYS A 24 -6.44 -10.36 -3.17
CA LYS A 24 -7.49 -10.95 -4.02
C LYS A 24 -7.49 -10.41 -5.45
N GLY A 25 -6.82 -9.29 -5.70
CA GLY A 25 -6.85 -8.51 -6.92
C GLY A 25 -8.23 -7.91 -7.20
N GLY A 26 -8.47 -7.56 -8.46
CA GLY A 26 -9.78 -7.15 -8.97
C GLY A 26 -9.88 -5.64 -9.15
N GLU A 27 -11.01 -5.06 -8.74
CA GLU A 27 -11.29 -3.63 -8.84
C GLU A 27 -11.78 -3.09 -7.51
N ILE A 28 -11.31 -1.89 -7.14
CA ILE A 28 -11.74 -1.18 -5.95
C ILE A 28 -12.07 0.26 -6.37
N LEU A 29 -13.33 0.65 -6.21
CA LEU A 29 -13.82 2.02 -6.50
C LEU A 29 -13.50 2.48 -7.94
N GLY A 30 -13.57 1.58 -8.93
CA GLY A 30 -13.25 1.90 -10.32
C GLY A 30 -11.76 1.86 -10.68
N TYR A 31 -10.88 1.49 -9.74
CA TYR A 31 -9.44 1.36 -9.98
C TYR A 31 -9.00 -0.10 -9.95
N PRO A 32 -8.06 -0.51 -10.82
CA PRO A 32 -7.49 -1.85 -10.77
C PRO A 32 -6.75 -2.05 -9.45
N ALA A 33 -6.98 -3.21 -8.83
CA ALA A 33 -6.29 -3.67 -7.65
C ALA A 33 -5.34 -4.83 -8.03
N TYR A 34 -4.05 -4.60 -7.83
CA TYR A 34 -2.98 -5.56 -8.07
C TYR A 34 -2.83 -6.51 -6.87
N LYS A 35 -2.34 -7.73 -7.10
CA LYS A 35 -2.17 -8.70 -6.00
C LYS A 35 -0.92 -8.42 -5.17
N SER A 36 0.12 -7.93 -5.84
CA SER A 36 1.38 -7.49 -5.25
C SER A 36 1.84 -6.17 -5.88
N VAL A 37 2.71 -5.44 -5.17
CA VAL A 37 3.40 -4.26 -5.72
C VAL A 37 4.33 -4.66 -6.89
N LEU A 38 4.78 -5.91 -6.93
CA LEU A 38 5.62 -6.46 -8.00
C LEU A 38 4.87 -6.57 -9.33
N ASP A 39 3.54 -6.69 -9.31
CA ASP A 39 2.70 -6.78 -10.52
C ASP A 39 2.58 -5.43 -11.25
N ILE A 40 2.96 -4.32 -10.61
CA ILE A 40 2.85 -2.98 -11.19
C ILE A 40 4.07 -2.73 -12.07
N LYS A 41 3.87 -2.37 -13.33
CA LYS A 41 5.00 -2.14 -14.26
C LYS A 41 5.73 -0.82 -14.02
N ASP A 42 5.01 0.20 -13.57
CA ASP A 42 5.54 1.52 -13.26
C ASP A 42 6.49 1.48 -12.06
N ASP A 43 7.41 2.44 -12.04
CA ASP A 43 8.21 2.75 -10.85
C ASP A 43 7.31 3.36 -9.77
N ILE A 44 7.56 3.00 -8.51
CA ILE A 44 6.77 3.43 -7.36
C ILE A 44 7.61 4.32 -6.45
N ASP A 45 7.23 5.59 -6.35
CA ASP A 45 7.93 6.57 -5.51
C ASP A 45 7.62 6.41 -4.02
N HIS A 46 6.39 6.00 -3.68
CA HIS A 46 5.90 5.92 -2.30
C HIS A 46 4.82 4.86 -2.15
N ILE A 47 4.83 4.16 -1.01
CA ILE A 47 3.80 3.18 -0.65
C ILE A 47 3.21 3.46 0.73
N VAL A 48 1.89 3.23 0.84
CA VAL A 48 1.15 3.35 2.10
C VAL A 48 0.62 1.97 2.49
N ILE A 49 1.07 1.46 3.63
CA ILE A 49 0.75 0.11 4.11
C ILE A 49 -0.30 0.22 5.23
N ILE A 50 -1.46 -0.42 5.01
CA ILE A 50 -2.63 -0.37 5.91
C ILE A 50 -3.22 -1.78 6.07
N ILE A 51 -2.41 -2.71 6.58
CA ILE A 51 -2.77 -4.12 6.82
C ILE A 51 -2.44 -4.54 8.25
N LEU A 52 -2.74 -5.77 8.67
CA LEU A 52 -2.32 -6.23 10.00
C LEU A 52 -0.78 -6.22 10.11
N ALA A 53 -0.25 -5.78 11.27
CA ALA A 53 1.19 -5.63 11.50
C ALA A 53 2.01 -6.89 11.12
N LYS A 54 1.49 -8.09 11.42
CA LYS A 54 2.14 -9.37 11.06
C LYS A 54 2.37 -9.60 9.57
N PHE A 55 1.66 -8.90 8.69
CA PHE A 55 1.82 -9.01 7.23
C PHE A 55 2.73 -7.92 6.65
N VAL A 56 3.08 -6.90 7.44
CA VAL A 56 3.91 -5.79 6.98
C VAL A 56 5.31 -6.25 6.57
N PRO A 57 6.03 -7.13 7.30
CA PRO A 57 7.36 -7.59 6.89
C PRO A 57 7.41 -8.15 5.47
N ARG A 58 6.45 -9.01 5.11
CA ARG A 58 6.34 -9.54 3.75
C ARG A 58 6.16 -8.44 2.69
N VAL A 59 5.35 -7.42 2.98
CA VAL A 59 5.16 -6.31 2.03
C VAL A 59 6.44 -5.47 1.92
N LEU A 60 7.21 -5.34 3.00
CA LEU A 60 8.51 -4.65 2.96
C LEU A 60 9.52 -5.39 2.09
N GLU A 61 9.55 -6.73 2.12
CA GLU A 61 10.37 -7.55 1.21
C GLU A 61 9.99 -7.29 -0.26
N GLU A 62 8.69 -7.27 -0.59
CA GLU A 62 8.23 -6.94 -1.94
C GLU A 62 8.58 -5.49 -2.34
N CYS A 63 8.58 -4.56 -1.37
CA CYS A 63 9.00 -3.17 -1.60
C CYS A 63 10.51 -3.05 -1.87
N GLU A 64 11.33 -3.82 -1.15
CA GLU A 64 12.78 -3.90 -1.36
C GLU A 64 13.09 -4.45 -2.75
N GLU A 65 12.47 -5.57 -3.14
CA GLU A 65 12.63 -6.16 -4.46
C GLU A 65 12.21 -5.19 -5.58
N LYS A 66 11.14 -4.42 -5.36
CA LYS A 66 10.68 -3.40 -6.30
C LYS A 66 11.57 -2.13 -6.32
N GLY A 67 12.44 -1.95 -5.33
CA GLY A 67 13.29 -0.77 -5.19
C GLY A 67 12.59 0.47 -4.62
N ILE A 68 11.49 0.30 -3.88
CA ILE A 68 10.70 1.39 -3.29
C ILE A 68 11.42 1.93 -2.05
N LYS A 69 11.70 3.23 -2.05
CA LYS A 69 12.51 3.86 -0.99
C LYS A 69 11.70 4.57 0.09
N ALA A 70 10.48 5.00 -0.22
CA ALA A 70 9.65 5.74 0.72
C ALA A 70 8.41 4.93 1.10
N ILE A 71 8.28 4.64 2.39
CA ILE A 71 7.23 3.76 2.93
C ILE A 71 6.56 4.45 4.10
N THR A 72 5.23 4.49 4.12
CA THR A 72 4.42 4.93 5.25
C THR A 72 3.57 3.78 5.76
N ILE A 73 3.83 3.33 6.98
CA ILE A 73 3.03 2.30 7.65
C ILE A 73 2.02 3.02 8.56
N ILE A 74 0.73 2.86 8.27
CA ILE A 74 -0.37 3.40 9.10
C ILE A 74 -0.92 2.32 10.05
N SER A 75 -0.59 1.05 9.77
CA SER A 75 -0.91 -0.08 10.62
C SER A 75 -0.49 0.14 12.08
N ALA A 76 -1.27 -0.42 13.00
CA ALA A 76 -0.96 -0.51 14.42
C ALA A 76 -0.76 -1.99 14.82
N GLY A 77 -0.30 -2.23 16.04
CA GLY A 77 0.06 -3.51 16.60
C GLY A 77 1.55 -3.84 16.52
N PHE A 78 2.44 -2.84 16.56
CA PHE A 78 3.89 -3.03 16.65
C PHE A 78 4.35 -2.93 18.12
N SER A 79 5.49 -2.31 18.41
CA SER A 79 6.05 -2.23 19.76
C SER A 79 5.12 -1.53 20.78
N GLU A 80 4.16 -0.71 20.31
CA GLU A 80 3.20 -0.01 21.17
C GLU A 80 2.22 -0.92 21.92
N ILE A 81 2.07 -2.18 21.50
CA ILE A 81 1.23 -3.17 22.20
C ILE A 81 2.03 -4.06 23.17
N GLY A 82 3.33 -3.80 23.34
CA GLY A 82 4.26 -4.63 24.12
C GLY A 82 4.69 -5.91 23.39
N ASP A 83 5.74 -6.57 23.89
CA ASP A 83 6.20 -7.84 23.32
C ASP A 83 5.10 -8.90 23.47
N ARG A 84 4.62 -9.37 22.32
CA ARG A 84 3.92 -10.64 22.20
C ARG A 84 4.88 -11.63 21.55
N THR A 85 5.92 -11.99 22.29
CA THR A 85 6.75 -13.17 22.01
C THR A 85 5.89 -14.42 22.08
#